data_AF-A0A2W0AX39-F1
#
_entry.id   AF-A0A2W0AX39-F1
#
_cell.length_a   1.000
_cell.length_b   1.000
_cell.length_c   1.000
_cell.angle_alpha   90.00
_cell.angle_beta   90.00
_cell.angle_gamma   90.00
#
_symmetry.space_group_name_H-M   'P 1'
#
loop_
_entity.id
_entity.type
_entity.pdbx_description
1 polymer ?
#
loop_
_entity_poly.entity_id
_entity_poly.type
_entity_poly.pdbx_seq_one_letter_code
_entity_poly.pdbx_strand_id
1 'polypeptide(L)'
;MYSNSKNLVRVLETELRFLDKGGYRNPEMWRQQFVFLDSPTCVHPARSGRPEACSDCPLIGFVPRARRTAPVPCHHIPLTREGFTVDSLSRWGTHEETENALRGWLMEKIEALNGNEEHKADKPGKDEEMEAFCMYMAG
;
A
#
# COMPACT_ATOMS: atom_id res chain seq x y z
N MET A 1 2.40 -10.60 13.04
CA MET A 1 0.92 -10.60 12.92
C MET A 1 0.56 -10.54 11.45
N TYR A 2 -0.36 -11.38 11.00
CA TYR A 2 -0.70 -11.64 9.59
C TYR A 2 -0.91 -10.31 8.82
N SER A 3 0.06 -9.91 7.99
CA SER A 3 -0.19 -8.98 6.89
C SER A 3 -1.01 -9.75 5.87
N ASN A 4 -2.29 -9.98 6.20
CA ASN A 4 -3.20 -10.70 5.36
C ASN A 4 -3.41 -9.83 4.13
N SER A 5 -3.13 -10.37 2.95
CA SER A 5 -3.43 -9.76 1.65
C SER A 5 -4.84 -9.17 1.62
N LYS A 6 -5.82 -9.85 2.21
CA LYS A 6 -7.21 -9.36 2.39
C LYS A 6 -7.31 -8.07 3.20
N ASN A 7 -6.48 -7.90 4.24
CA ASN A 7 -6.42 -6.67 5.02
C ASN A 7 -5.84 -5.53 4.17
N LEU A 8 -4.76 -5.82 3.43
CA LEU A 8 -4.12 -4.85 2.54
C LEU A 8 -5.07 -4.40 1.43
N VAL A 9 -5.75 -5.32 0.75
CA VAL A 9 -6.76 -5.01 -0.27
C VAL A 9 -7.85 -4.10 0.31
N ARG A 10 -8.39 -4.43 1.49
CA ARG A 10 -9.40 -3.61 2.16
C ARG A 10 -8.90 -2.19 2.46
N VAL A 11 -7.64 -2.04 2.85
CA VAL A 11 -7.01 -0.72 3.07
C VAL A 11 -6.94 0.06 1.76
N LEU A 12 -6.44 -0.55 0.69
CA LEU A 12 -6.33 0.10 -0.62
C LEU A 12 -7.70 0.46 -1.21
N GLU A 13 -8.71 -0.39 -1.07
CA GLU A 13 -10.08 -0.08 -1.49
C GLU A 13 -10.71 1.06 -0.69
N THR A 14 -10.43 1.11 0.62
CA THR A 14 -10.90 2.20 1.47
C THR A 14 -10.27 3.51 1.06
N GLU A 15 -8.98 3.48 0.74
CA GLU A 15 -8.25 4.63 0.22
C GLU A 15 -8.78 5.10 -1.14
N LEU A 16 -9.05 4.17 -2.06
CA LEU A 16 -9.62 4.49 -3.37
C LEU A 16 -10.98 5.16 -3.23
N ARG A 17 -11.86 4.65 -2.35
CA ARG A 17 -13.16 5.30 -2.06
C ARG A 17 -12.99 6.68 -1.44
N PHE A 18 -11.97 6.89 -0.61
CA PHE A 18 -11.68 8.19 -0.01
C PHE A 18 -11.25 9.20 -1.09
N LEU A 19 -10.32 8.80 -1.97
CA LEU A 19 -9.91 9.57 -3.14
C LEU A 19 -11.10 9.92 -4.05
N ASP A 20 -11.95 8.95 -4.39
CA ASP A 20 -13.10 9.14 -5.30
C ASP A 20 -14.12 10.15 -4.79
N LYS A 21 -14.28 10.24 -3.48
CA LYS A 21 -15.16 11.21 -2.83
C LYS A 21 -14.53 12.60 -2.74
N GLY A 22 -13.36 12.82 -3.35
CA GLY A 22 -12.63 14.07 -3.27
C GLY A 22 -11.95 14.27 -1.92
N GLY A 23 -11.64 13.17 -1.21
CA GLY A 23 -11.02 13.21 0.11
C GLY A 23 -9.74 14.03 0.16
N TYR A 24 -9.01 14.13 -0.96
CA TYR A 24 -7.78 14.91 -1.12
C TYR A 24 -7.94 16.32 -1.70
N ARG A 25 -9.16 16.71 -2.12
CA ARG A 25 -9.44 17.97 -2.83
C ARG A 25 -9.60 19.17 -1.93
N ASN A 26 -9.73 18.95 -0.62
CA ASN A 26 -10.01 19.99 0.34
C ASN A 26 -8.89 20.08 1.39
N PRO A 27 -7.74 20.68 1.03
CA PRO A 27 -6.66 20.88 1.99
C PRO A 27 -7.16 21.72 3.17
N GLU A 28 -6.70 21.38 4.37
CA GLU A 28 -6.91 22.24 5.53
C GLU A 28 -6.31 23.62 5.24
N MET A 29 -6.98 24.72 5.64
CA MET A 29 -6.57 26.10 5.30
C MET A 29 -5.12 26.48 5.66
N TRP A 30 -4.45 25.68 6.49
CA TRP A 30 -3.13 25.95 7.04
C TRP A 30 -2.04 24.98 6.56
N ARG A 31 -2.36 23.98 5.72
CA ARG A 31 -1.34 23.10 5.12
C ARG A 31 -1.87 22.34 3.90
N GLN A 32 -0.96 21.95 3.02
CA GLN A 32 -1.26 21.02 1.93
C GLN A 32 -1.72 19.67 2.49
N GLN A 33 -2.60 19.00 1.75
CA GLN A 33 -3.04 17.66 2.08
C GLN A 33 -2.03 16.62 1.60
N PHE A 34 -1.67 15.68 2.49
CA PHE A 34 -0.68 14.64 2.25
C PHE A 34 -1.36 13.29 2.02
N VAL A 35 -1.14 12.74 0.83
CA VAL A 35 -1.61 11.41 0.44
C VAL A 35 -1.10 10.36 1.42
N PHE A 36 -1.98 9.43 1.80
CA PHE A 36 -1.81 8.40 2.83
C PHE A 36 -1.64 8.91 4.27
N LEU A 37 -0.95 10.03 4.50
CA LEU A 37 -0.77 10.59 5.84
C LEU A 37 -2.07 11.16 6.41
N ASP A 38 -2.87 11.81 5.56
CA ASP A 38 -4.19 12.34 5.89
C ASP A 38 -5.34 11.36 5.59
N SER A 39 -5.00 10.10 5.28
CA SER A 39 -5.98 9.05 5.03
C SER A 39 -6.69 8.63 6.31
N PRO A 40 -7.98 8.27 6.26
CA PRO A 40 -8.67 7.61 7.37
C PRO A 40 -8.09 6.22 7.70
N THR A 41 -7.26 5.64 6.82
CA THR A 41 -6.58 4.37 7.05
C THR A 41 -5.21 4.53 7.71
N CYS A 42 -4.75 5.76 7.91
CA CYS A 42 -3.44 6.01 8.48
C CYS A 42 -3.38 5.64 9.96
N VAL A 43 -2.40 4.80 10.33
CA VAL A 43 -2.10 4.45 11.72
C VAL A 43 -1.37 5.58 12.47
N HIS A 44 -0.83 6.55 11.73
CA HIS A 44 -0.19 7.76 12.24
C HIS A 44 -0.83 8.98 11.58
N PRO A 45 -1.97 9.49 12.06
CA PRO A 45 -2.41 10.82 11.62
C PRO A 45 -1.32 11.84 11.97
N ALA A 46 -1.12 12.86 11.13
CA ALA A 46 -0.02 13.84 11.08
C ALA A 46 0.35 14.57 12.40
N ARG A 47 -0.30 14.25 13.52
CA ARG A 47 -0.17 14.87 14.84
C ARG A 47 0.30 13.91 15.94
N SER A 48 0.52 12.62 15.66
CA SER A 48 0.75 11.64 16.72
C SER A 48 2.20 11.52 17.21
N GLY A 49 3.19 11.97 16.42
CA GLY A 49 4.61 12.01 16.84
C GLY A 49 5.29 10.65 17.02
N ARG A 50 4.64 9.56 16.60
CA ARG A 50 5.09 8.15 16.68
C ARG A 50 5.45 7.53 15.33
N PRO A 51 6.62 7.82 14.72
CA PRO A 51 7.02 7.23 13.44
C PRO A 51 7.16 5.69 13.51
N GLU A 52 7.36 5.11 14.70
CA GLU A 52 7.43 3.66 14.91
C GLU A 52 6.15 2.93 14.51
N ALA A 53 4.98 3.57 14.64
CA ALA A 53 3.69 3.00 14.26
C ALA A 53 3.57 2.72 12.75
N CYS A 54 4.34 3.45 11.92
CA CYS A 54 4.39 3.21 10.49
C CYS A 54 5.04 1.87 10.13
N SER A 55 5.82 1.26 11.04
CA SER A 55 6.42 -0.06 10.82
C SER A 55 5.38 -1.18 10.74
N ASP A 56 4.25 -1.00 11.43
CA ASP A 56 3.13 -1.94 11.43
C ASP A 56 2.04 -1.54 10.41
N CYS A 57 2.24 -0.45 9.65
CA CYS A 57 1.31 -0.01 8.63
C CYS A 57 1.26 -1.01 7.47
N PRO A 58 0.08 -1.44 6.99
CA PRO A 58 -0.04 -2.33 5.84
C PRO A 58 0.65 -1.81 4.57
N LEU A 59 0.77 -0.48 4.43
CA LEU A 59 1.43 0.16 3.28
C LEU A 59 2.97 0.15 3.34
N ILE A 60 3.58 -0.22 4.48
CA ILE A 60 5.04 -0.20 4.65
C ILE A 60 5.76 -1.11 3.64
N GLY A 61 5.07 -2.14 3.14
CA GLY A 61 5.56 -3.04 2.10
C GLY A 61 5.90 -2.31 0.80
N PHE A 62 5.16 -1.24 0.47
CA PHE A 62 5.36 -0.44 -0.75
C PHE A 62 6.44 0.64 -0.61
N VAL A 63 6.89 0.93 0.61
CA VAL A 63 7.97 1.87 0.84
C VAL A 63 9.32 1.20 0.52
N PRO A 64 10.19 1.84 -0.29
CA PRO A 64 11.54 1.34 -0.54
C PRO A 64 12.27 1.07 0.77
N ARG A 65 12.97 -0.07 0.88
CA ARG A 65 13.59 -0.52 2.15
C ARG A 65 14.45 0.55 2.82
N ALA A 66 15.25 1.28 2.04
CA ALA A 66 16.12 2.36 2.52
C ALA A 66 15.37 3.57 3.10
N ARG A 67 14.06 3.69 2.86
CA ARG A 67 13.21 4.82 3.28
C ARG A 67 12.20 4.45 4.37
N ARG A 68 12.17 3.19 4.81
CA ARG A 68 11.22 2.73 5.84
C ARG A 68 11.43 3.36 7.21
N THR A 69 12.64 3.83 7.51
CA THR A 69 12.99 4.53 8.75
C THR A 69 12.86 6.05 8.65
N ALA A 70 12.37 6.58 7.54
CA ALA A 70 12.14 8.02 7.39
C ALA A 70 11.03 8.48 8.36
N PRO A 71 10.96 9.77 8.73
CA PRO A 71 9.90 10.29 9.60
C PRO A 71 8.49 10.07 9.05
N VAL A 72 8.34 10.13 7.72
CA VAL A 72 7.08 9.87 7.01
C VAL A 72 7.33 8.88 5.88
N PRO A 73 7.36 7.55 6.16
CA PRO A 73 7.74 6.55 5.17
C PRO A 73 6.82 6.51 3.94
N CYS A 74 5.52 6.75 4.13
CA CYS A 74 4.52 6.69 3.05
C CYS A 74 4.73 7.74 1.95
N HIS A 75 5.42 8.85 2.25
CA HIS A 75 5.79 9.87 1.26
C HIS A 75 6.77 9.34 0.19
N HIS A 76 7.48 8.26 0.50
CA HIS A 76 8.44 7.64 -0.41
C HIS A 76 7.86 6.48 -1.23
N ILE A 77 6.55 6.23 -1.15
CA ILE A 77 5.89 5.24 -2.00
C ILE A 77 5.91 5.75 -3.45
N PRO A 78 6.48 4.99 -4.40
CA PRO A 78 6.41 5.32 -5.82
C PRO A 78 4.99 5.03 -6.34
N LEU A 79 4.36 6.04 -6.94
CA LEU A 79 3.03 5.93 -7.56
C LEU A 79 3.10 5.67 -9.06
N THR A 80 4.21 6.03 -9.72
CA THR A 80 4.36 5.87 -11.18
C THR A 80 5.51 4.93 -11.54
N ARG A 81 5.54 4.47 -12.81
CA ARG A 81 6.59 3.58 -13.33
C ARG A 81 7.94 4.26 -13.42
N GLU A 82 7.94 5.58 -13.61
CA GLU A 82 9.11 6.46 -13.62
C GLU A 82 9.70 6.67 -12.22
N GLY A 83 8.99 6.21 -11.18
CA GLY A 83 9.43 6.32 -9.80
C GLY A 83 9.01 7.63 -9.13
N PHE A 84 8.07 8.38 -9.69
CA PHE A 84 7.50 9.55 -9.00
C PHE A 84 6.81 9.06 -7.73
N THR A 85 7.28 9.58 -6.60
CA THR A 85 6.78 9.31 -5.26
C THR A 85 5.64 10.25 -4.89
N VAL A 86 4.91 9.88 -3.83
CA VAL A 86 3.94 10.76 -3.17
C VAL A 86 4.54 12.15 -2.89
N ASP A 87 5.75 12.22 -2.32
CA ASP A 87 6.42 13.50 -2.02
C ASP A 87 6.74 14.31 -3.28
N SER A 88 7.24 13.67 -4.34
CA SER A 88 7.56 14.39 -5.57
C SER A 88 6.31 14.91 -6.28
N LEU A 89 5.21 14.14 -6.29
CA LEU A 89 3.95 14.57 -6.88
C LEU A 89 3.31 15.68 -6.04
N SER A 90 3.40 15.60 -4.71
CA SER A 90 2.95 16.66 -3.82
C SER A 90 3.69 17.98 -4.04
N ARG A 91 5.00 17.95 -4.33
CA ARG A 91 5.82 19.16 -4.50
C ARG A 91 5.76 19.76 -5.91
N TRP A 92 5.71 18.92 -6.93
CA TRP A 92 5.92 19.35 -8.32
C TRP A 92 4.73 19.04 -9.23
N GLY A 93 3.87 18.11 -8.84
CA GLY A 93 2.68 17.74 -9.60
C GLY A 93 1.51 18.66 -9.29
N THR A 94 0.59 18.76 -10.25
CA THR A 94 -0.73 19.33 -10.02
C THR A 94 -1.58 18.39 -9.16
N HIS A 95 -2.67 18.94 -8.64
CA HIS A 95 -3.63 18.16 -7.88
C HIS A 95 -4.22 17.01 -8.72
N GLU A 96 -4.59 17.30 -9.96
CA GLU A 96 -5.12 16.32 -10.90
C GLU A 96 -4.10 15.22 -11.24
N GLU A 97 -2.84 15.58 -11.52
CA GLU A 97 -1.79 14.59 -11.77
C GLU A 97 -1.57 13.67 -10.56
N THR A 98 -1.60 14.24 -9.35
CA THR A 98 -1.45 13.47 -8.10
C THR A 98 -2.62 12.50 -7.90
N GLU A 99 -3.87 12.97 -8.09
CA GLU A 99 -5.06 12.12 -7.97
C GLU A 99 -5.08 11.01 -9.03
N ASN A 100 -4.72 11.32 -10.28
CA ASN A 100 -4.68 10.35 -11.37
C ASN A 100 -3.60 9.29 -11.15
N ALA A 101 -2.39 9.71 -10.74
CA ALA A 101 -1.31 8.78 -10.40
C ALA A 101 -1.70 7.87 -9.23
N LEU A 102 -2.29 8.43 -8.17
CA LEU A 102 -2.74 7.67 -7.02
C LEU A 102 -3.86 6.68 -7.38
N ARG A 103 -4.86 7.12 -8.15
CA ARG A 103 -5.97 6.28 -8.62
C ARG A 103 -5.44 5.09 -9.42
N GLY A 104 -4.59 5.36 -10.42
CA GLY A 104 -4.00 4.31 -11.26
C GLY A 104 -3.19 3.31 -10.42
N TRP A 105 -2.38 3.82 -9.50
CA TRP A 105 -1.60 2.99 -8.59
C TRP A 105 -2.49 2.11 -7.69
N LEU A 106 -3.54 2.66 -7.09
CA LEU A 106 -4.46 1.92 -6.22
C LEU A 106 -5.15 0.78 -6.98
N MET A 107 -5.68 1.07 -8.17
CA MET A 107 -6.33 0.07 -9.01
C MET A 107 -5.38 -1.06 -9.40
N GLU A 108 -4.18 -0.72 -9.87
CA GLU A 108 -3.16 -1.71 -10.25
C GLU A 108 -2.78 -2.61 -9.07
N LYS A 109 -2.58 -2.04 -7.87
CA LYS A 109 -2.21 -2.84 -6.69
C LYS A 109 -3.35 -3.70 -6.17
N ILE A 110 -4.58 -3.23 -6.20
CA ILE A 110 -5.76 -4.03 -5.83
C ILE A 110 -5.90 -5.23 -6.78
N GLU A 111 -5.82 -5.00 -8.09
CA GLU A 111 -5.89 -6.06 -9.10
C GLU A 111 -4.78 -7.09 -8.91
N ALA A 112 -3.54 -6.65 -8.77
CA ALA A 112 -2.39 -7.53 -8.55
C ALA A 112 -2.54 -8.37 -7.27
N LEU A 113 -3.03 -7.77 -6.17
CA LEU A 113 -3.22 -8.50 -4.92
C LEU A 113 -4.34 -9.53 -5.01
N ASN A 114 -5.44 -9.23 -5.70
CA ASN A 114 -6.54 -10.16 -5.90
C ASN A 114 -6.13 -11.35 -6.80
N GLY A 115 -5.45 -11.10 -7.92
CA GLY A 115 -4.96 -12.18 -8.80
C GLY A 115 -3.91 -13.09 -8.16
N ASN A 116 -3.13 -12.56 -7.21
CA ASN A 116 -2.16 -13.34 -6.44
C ASN A 116 -2.81 -14.29 -5.42
N GLU A 117 -4.01 -13.97 -4.92
CA GLU A 117 -4.76 -14.84 -4.01
C GLU A 117 -5.31 -16.08 -4.74
N GLU A 118 -5.78 -15.90 -5.98
CA GLU A 118 -6.29 -16.99 -6.82
C GLU A 118 -5.19 -18.02 -7.14
N HIS A 119 -3.97 -17.56 -7.44
CA HIS A 119 -2.82 -18.44 -7.71
C HIS A 119 -2.28 -19.17 -6.48
N LYS A 120 -2.60 -18.70 -5.26
CA LYS A 120 -2.15 -19.32 -4.01
C LYS A 120 -3.10 -20.43 -3.55
N ALA A 121 -4.35 -20.39 -3.99
CA ALA A 121 -5.35 -21.42 -3.71
C ALA A 121 -5.14 -22.71 -4.53
N ASP A 122 -4.35 -22.67 -5.60
CA ASP A 122 -4.13 -23.77 -6.54
C ASP A 122 -2.79 -24.52 -6.33
N LYS A 123 -1.96 -24.11 -5.36
CA LYS A 123 -0.71 -24.81 -5.05
C LYS A 123 -0.92 -25.80 -3.90
N PRO A 124 -0.53 -27.08 -4.06
CA PRO A 124 -0.53 -28.03 -2.95
C PRO A 124 0.30 -27.45 -1.81
N GLY A 125 -0.18 -27.64 -0.58
CA GLY A 125 0.53 -27.15 0.60
C GLY A 125 1.91 -27.78 0.71
N LYS A 126 2.86 -27.11 1.38
CA LYS A 126 4.22 -27.67 1.60
C LYS A 126 4.20 -29.04 2.28
N ASP A 127 3.15 -29.33 3.04
CA ASP A 127 2.94 -30.62 3.68
C ASP A 127 2.49 -31.70 2.67
N GLU A 128 1.64 -31.33 1.70
CA GLU A 128 1.25 -32.17 0.56
C GLU A 128 2.41 -32.43 -0.40
N GLU A 129 3.25 -31.43 -0.66
CA GLU A 129 4.48 -31.59 -1.45
C GLU A 129 5.47 -32.55 -0.76
N MET A 130 5.58 -32.47 0.57
CA MET A 130 6.44 -33.38 1.36
C MET A 130 5.88 -34.81 1.37
N GLU A 131 4.57 -34.99 1.52
CA GLU A 131 3.95 -36.33 1.46
C GLU A 131 4.04 -36.96 0.06
N ALA A 132 3.80 -36.18 -0.99
CA ALA A 132 3.96 -36.65 -2.37
C ALA A 132 5.41 -37.06 -2.67
N PHE A 133 6.38 -36.32 -2.14
CA PHE A 133 7.80 -36.67 -2.25
C PHE A 133 8.15 -37.95 -1.46
N CYS A 134 7.63 -38.12 -0.25
CA CYS A 134 7.80 -39.34 0.54
C CYS A 134 7.18 -40.57 -0.13
N MET A 135 5.97 -40.46 -0.71
CA MET A 135 5.34 -41.55 -1.45
C MET A 135 6.14 -41.95 -2.70
N TYR A 136 6.74 -40.98 -3.39
CA TYR A 136 7.57 -41.24 -4.57
C TYR A 136 8.86 -42.00 -4.26
N MET A 137 9.47 -41.75 -3.09
CA MET A 137 10.73 -42.40 -2.68
C MET A 137 10.53 -43.77 -2.02
N ALA A 138 9.30 -44.13 -1.66
CA ALA A 138 8.95 -45.42 -1.04
C ALA A 138 8.56 -46.51 -2.06
N GLY A 139 8.61 -46.20 -3.36
CA GLY A 139 8.33 -47.12 -4.48
C GLY A 139 9.58 -47.79 -5.03
#